data_AF-A0A536DM15-F1
#
_entry.id   AF-A0A536DM15-F1
#
_cell.length_a   1.000
_cell.length_b   1.000
_cell.length_c   1.000
_cell.angle_alpha   90.00
_cell.angle_beta   90.00
_cell.angle_gamma   90.00
#
_symmetry.space_group_name_H-M   'P 1'
#
loop_
_entity.id
_entity.type
_entity.pdbx_description
1 polymer ?
#
loop_
_entity_poly.entity_id
_entity_poly.type
_entity_poly.pdbx_seq_one_letter_code
_entity_poly.pdbx_strand_id
1 'polypeptide(L)'
;MYRKNTFEYHVGFVPDSNGRAALVVLLPQQNQTLTLEQAQAEAHKLLPKDAQPPSQTPEGNNQFAVERYTSQTLAQALPPEAFTVNNGQPGQFLLVYVKDQQGRITRGILGPGNDPNALINQGR
;
A
#
# COMPACT_ATOMS: atom_id res chain seq x y z
N MET A 1 -9.52 13.26 -1.26
CA MET A 1 -9.84 12.23 -2.27
C MET A 1 -9.45 12.79 -3.64
N TYR A 2 -8.63 12.06 -4.39
CA TYR A 2 -8.23 12.44 -5.74
C TYR A 2 -8.66 11.34 -6.71
N ARG A 3 -9.19 11.72 -7.88
CA ARG A 3 -9.61 10.78 -8.94
C ARG A 3 -8.71 10.94 -10.14
N LYS A 4 -8.18 9.83 -10.66
CA LYS A 4 -7.43 9.81 -11.92
C LYS A 4 -7.77 8.54 -12.68
N ASN A 5 -8.17 8.71 -13.94
CA ASN A 5 -8.66 7.63 -14.78
C ASN A 5 -9.79 6.86 -14.08
N THR A 6 -9.66 5.54 -13.97
CA THR A 6 -10.62 4.63 -13.36
C THR A 6 -10.34 4.33 -11.87
N PHE A 7 -9.50 5.14 -11.22
CA PHE A 7 -9.09 4.95 -9.83
C PHE A 7 -9.42 6.13 -8.93
N GLU A 8 -9.82 5.82 -7.69
CA GLU A 8 -9.91 6.76 -6.58
C GLU A 8 -8.75 6.52 -5.61
N TYR A 9 -8.08 7.61 -5.20
CA TYR A 9 -6.96 7.57 -4.26
C TYR A 9 -7.36 8.27 -2.97
N HIS A 10 -7.32 7.53 -1.86
CA HIS A 10 -7.51 8.05 -0.52
C HIS A 10 -6.15 8.11 0.17
N VAL A 11 -5.82 9.26 0.74
CA VAL A 11 -4.52 9.50 1.36
C VAL A 11 -4.73 9.68 2.86
N GLY A 12 -4.06 8.85 3.66
CA GLY A 12 -3.96 9.00 5.10
C GLY A 12 -2.66 9.71 5.47
N PHE A 13 -2.77 10.64 6.41
CA PHE A 13 -1.65 11.46 6.87
C PHE A 13 -1.22 11.04 8.27
N VAL A 14 0.08 11.12 8.55
CA VAL A 14 0.60 11.02 9.91
C VAL A 14 0.03 12.17 10.73
N PRO A 15 -0.39 11.94 11.99
CA PRO A 15 -0.84 13.00 12.89
C PRO A 15 0.38 13.80 13.44
N ASP A 16 1.25 14.26 12.56
CA ASP A 16 2.37 15.15 12.87
C ASP A 16 2.13 16.57 12.33
N SER A 17 2.94 17.53 12.78
CA SER A 17 2.81 18.94 12.36
C SER A 17 3.09 19.18 10.88
N ASN A 18 3.69 18.19 10.19
CA ASN A 18 4.04 18.29 8.78
C ASN A 18 2.97 17.67 7.86
N GLY A 19 1.98 16.97 8.42
CA GLY A 19 0.90 16.34 7.66
C GLY A 19 1.44 15.44 6.55
N ARG A 20 2.42 14.59 6.84
CA ARG A 20 3.06 13.76 5.82
C ARG A 20 2.15 12.61 5.42
N ALA A 21 1.98 12.40 4.11
CA ALA A 21 1.22 11.25 3.60
C ALA A 21 1.95 9.95 3.95
N ALA A 22 1.27 9.04 4.64
CA ALA A 22 1.82 7.74 5.04
C ALA A 22 1.01 6.57 4.48
N LEU A 23 -0.27 6.76 4.18
CA LEU A 23 -1.13 5.71 3.65
C LEU A 23 -1.71 6.17 2.33
N VAL A 24 -1.70 5.30 1.31
CA VAL A 24 -2.45 5.50 0.08
C VAL A 24 -3.30 4.28 -0.18
N VAL A 25 -4.60 4.47 -0.29
CA VAL A 25 -5.56 3.45 -0.68
C VAL A 25 -6.01 3.73 -2.10
N LEU A 26 -5.83 2.74 -2.97
CA LEU A 26 -6.26 2.74 -4.37
C LEU A 26 -7.55 1.92 -4.46
N LEU A 27 -8.62 2.54 -4.94
CA LEU A 27 -9.91 1.91 -5.18
C LEU A 27 -10.22 1.95 -6.68
N PRO A 28 -10.48 0.79 -7.32
CA PRO A 28 -11.11 0.77 -8.63
C PRO A 28 -12.48 1.45 -8.55
N GLN A 29 -12.90 2.13 -9.62
CA GLN A 29 -14.25 2.69 -9.71
C GLN A 29 -15.33 1.60 -9.56
N GLN A 30 -16.52 2.02 -9.10
CA GLN A 30 -17.67 1.12 -8.89
C GLN A 30 -17.90 0.20 -10.10
N ASN A 31 -18.05 -1.10 -9.84
CA ASN A 31 -18.19 -2.20 -10.80
C ASN A 31 -16.95 -2.60 -11.61
N GLN A 32 -15.78 -2.03 -11.31
CA GLN A 32 -14.52 -2.48 -11.91
C GLN A 32 -13.77 -3.42 -10.95
N THR A 33 -13.47 -4.63 -11.40
CA THR A 33 -12.61 -5.56 -10.67
C THR A 33 -11.32 -5.75 -11.46
N LEU A 34 -10.16 -5.72 -10.79
CA LEU A 34 -8.85 -5.77 -11.46
C LEU A 34 -8.23 -7.16 -11.34
N THR A 35 -7.39 -7.52 -12.32
CA THR A 35 -6.40 -8.58 -12.09
C THR A 35 -5.30 -8.08 -11.16
N LEU A 36 -4.51 -9.00 -10.59
CA LEU A 36 -3.37 -8.63 -9.76
C LEU A 36 -2.38 -7.77 -10.55
N GLU A 37 -2.05 -8.16 -11.78
CA GLU A 37 -1.09 -7.48 -12.64
C GLU A 37 -1.51 -6.04 -12.95
N GLN A 38 -2.81 -5.82 -13.19
CA GLN A 38 -3.37 -4.47 -13.40
C GLN A 38 -3.24 -3.60 -12.16
N ALA A 39 -3.52 -4.17 -10.98
CA ALA A 39 -3.39 -3.46 -9.72
C ALA A 39 -1.91 -3.15 -9.38
N GLN A 40 -1.00 -4.09 -9.64
CA GLN A 40 0.43 -3.89 -9.47
C GLN A 40 0.96 -2.78 -10.37
N ALA A 41 0.60 -2.81 -11.66
CA ALA A 41 1.02 -1.77 -12.61
C ALA A 41 0.57 -0.36 -12.20
N GLU A 42 -0.59 -0.22 -11.55
CA GLU A 42 -1.03 1.07 -11.02
C GLU A 42 -0.33 1.45 -9.71
N ALA A 43 -0.25 0.51 -8.76
CA ALA A 43 0.35 0.75 -7.45
C ALA A 43 1.86 1.04 -7.55
N HIS A 44 2.57 0.39 -8.46
CA HIS A 44 4.01 0.59 -8.68
C HIS A 44 4.36 2.01 -9.14
N LYS A 45 3.41 2.75 -9.73
CA LYS A 45 3.60 4.17 -10.09
C LYS A 45 3.74 5.08 -8.88
N LEU A 46 3.32 4.62 -7.70
CA LEU A 46 3.39 5.35 -6.44
C LEU A 46 4.62 4.99 -5.61
N LEU A 47 5.44 4.04 -6.07
CA LEU A 47 6.63 3.64 -5.35
C LEU A 47 7.66 4.77 -5.30
N PRO A 48 8.35 4.94 -4.17
CA PRO A 48 9.58 5.73 -4.12
C PRO A 48 10.59 5.24 -5.15
N LYS A 49 11.41 6.15 -5.70
CA LYS A 49 12.43 5.80 -6.69
C LYS A 49 13.49 4.84 -6.16
N ASP A 50 13.71 4.83 -4.85
CA ASP A 50 14.66 3.98 -4.15
C ASP A 50 14.00 2.73 -3.53
N ALA A 51 12.76 2.42 -3.91
CA ALA A 51 12.07 1.22 -3.44
C ALA A 51 12.84 -0.04 -3.86
N GLN A 52 13.23 -0.85 -2.88
CA GLN A 52 13.91 -2.12 -3.10
C GLN A 52 12.96 -3.27 -2.77
N PRO A 53 12.57 -4.12 -3.75
CA PRO A 53 11.80 -5.32 -3.47
C PRO A 53 12.71 -6.36 -2.79
N PRO A 54 12.30 -6.96 -1.66
CA PRO A 54 13.03 -8.04 -1.01
C PRO A 54 12.80 -9.40 -1.69
N SER A 55 11.74 -9.55 -2.49
CA SER A 55 11.42 -10.76 -3.26
C SER A 55 10.72 -10.41 -4.59
N GLN A 56 10.86 -11.29 -5.60
CA GLN A 56 10.22 -11.10 -6.91
C GLN A 56 8.77 -11.58 -6.96
N THR A 57 8.30 -12.32 -5.96
CA THR A 57 6.97 -12.94 -5.96
C THR A 57 6.14 -12.35 -4.81
N PRO A 58 4.96 -11.81 -5.10
CA PRO A 58 4.04 -11.39 -4.05
C PRO A 58 3.71 -12.57 -3.12
N GLU A 59 3.88 -12.37 -1.81
CA GLU A 59 3.39 -13.30 -0.80
C GLU A 59 1.86 -13.18 -0.70
N GLY A 60 1.15 -14.15 -0.11
CA GLY A 60 -0.26 -13.96 0.22
C GLY A 60 -1.09 -15.23 0.28
N ASN A 61 -2.41 -15.03 0.28
CA ASN A 61 -3.42 -16.08 0.39
C ASN A 61 -4.65 -15.74 -0.49
N ASN A 62 -5.77 -16.41 -0.25
CA ASN A 62 -7.01 -16.18 -1.02
C ASN A 62 -7.65 -14.81 -0.75
N GLN A 63 -7.30 -14.13 0.35
CA GLN A 63 -7.88 -12.84 0.75
C GLN A 63 -7.03 -11.65 0.32
N PHE A 64 -5.71 -11.80 0.20
CA PHE A 64 -4.83 -10.74 -0.28
C PHE A 64 -3.56 -11.26 -0.93
N ALA A 65 -2.92 -10.40 -1.72
CA ALA A 65 -1.51 -10.53 -2.11
C ALA A 65 -0.72 -9.35 -1.53
N VAL A 66 0.56 -9.53 -1.24
CA VAL A 66 1.41 -8.48 -0.67
C VAL A 66 2.78 -8.47 -1.33
N GLU A 67 3.24 -7.27 -1.65
CA GLU A 67 4.63 -6.98 -1.99
C GLU A 67 5.24 -6.17 -0.84
N ARG A 68 6.40 -6.60 -0.38
CA ARG A 68 7.16 -5.90 0.66
C ARG A 68 8.20 -5.02 -0.01
N TYR A 69 8.59 -3.93 0.62
CA TYR A 69 9.64 -3.06 0.12
C TYR A 69 10.40 -2.38 1.26
N THR A 70 11.60 -1.91 0.93
CA THR A 70 12.33 -0.94 1.74
C THR A 70 12.61 0.33 0.93
N SER A 71 12.65 1.49 1.60
CA SER A 71 13.06 2.78 1.02
C SER A 71 13.74 3.63 2.09
N GLN A 72 14.98 4.05 1.80
CA GLN A 72 15.74 4.93 2.68
C GLN A 72 15.12 6.33 2.73
N THR A 73 14.56 6.77 1.61
CA THR A 73 13.86 8.06 1.48
C THR A 73 12.64 8.09 2.41
N LEU A 74 11.84 7.02 2.44
CA LEU A 74 10.72 6.92 3.39
C LEU A 74 11.19 6.84 4.85
N ALA A 75 12.29 6.14 5.13
CA ALA A 75 12.85 6.07 6.49
C ALA A 75 13.24 7.45 7.04
N GLN A 76 13.70 8.36 6.17
CA GLN A 76 14.04 9.74 6.54
C GLN A 76 12.82 10.67 6.52
N ALA A 77 11.84 10.37 5.67
CA ALA A 77 10.66 11.21 5.47
C ALA A 77 9.52 10.93 6.45
N LEU A 78 9.48 9.80 7.14
CA LEU A 78 8.40 9.49 8.10
C LEU A 78 8.98 9.25 9.50
N PRO A 79 8.25 9.63 10.55
CA PRO A 79 8.67 9.32 11.92
C PRO A 79 8.64 7.80 12.15
N PRO A 80 9.55 7.23 12.98
CA PRO A 80 9.62 5.79 13.24
C PRO A 80 8.28 5.16 13.69
N GLU A 81 7.46 5.92 14.42
CA GLU A 81 6.15 5.51 14.91
C GLU A 81 5.20 5.12 13.78
N ALA A 82 5.32 5.77 12.61
CA ALA A 82 4.53 5.45 11.42
C ALA A 82 4.78 4.03 10.91
N PHE A 83 5.96 3.45 11.18
CA PHE A 83 6.33 2.09 10.79
C PHE A 83 5.96 1.06 11.85
N THR A 84 6.24 1.39 13.12
CA THR A 84 6.06 0.47 14.25
C THR A 84 4.59 0.12 14.50
N VAL A 85 3.64 1.01 14.19
CA VAL A 85 2.18 0.73 14.30
C VAL A 85 1.74 -0.49 13.47
N ASN A 86 2.48 -0.80 12.40
CA ASN A 86 2.26 -1.94 11.52
C ASN A 86 3.41 -2.95 11.61
N ASN A 87 4.06 -3.06 12.78
CA ASN A 87 5.15 -4.00 13.07
C ASN A 87 6.36 -3.90 12.12
N GLY A 88 6.62 -2.71 11.56
CA GLY A 88 7.75 -2.47 10.67
C GLY A 88 8.89 -1.66 11.29
N GLN A 89 10.04 -1.70 10.63
CA GLN A 89 11.19 -0.84 10.88
C GLN A 89 11.15 0.38 9.96
N PRO A 90 11.85 1.50 10.31
CA PRO A 90 11.95 2.66 9.44
C PRO A 90 12.35 2.31 8.01
N GLY A 91 11.55 2.80 7.05
CA GLY A 91 11.73 2.54 5.62
C GLY A 91 11.06 1.27 5.11
N GLN A 92 10.56 0.38 5.97
CA GLN A 92 9.78 -0.78 5.53
C GLN A 92 8.35 -0.37 5.17
N PHE A 93 7.86 -0.82 4.03
CA PHE A 93 6.48 -0.56 3.63
C PHE A 93 5.94 -1.69 2.78
N LEU A 94 4.62 -1.73 2.65
CA LEU A 94 3.90 -2.77 1.94
C LEU A 94 3.05 -2.19 0.82
N LEU A 95 2.88 -2.97 -0.24
CA LEU A 95 1.76 -2.90 -1.16
C LEU A 95 0.87 -4.12 -0.94
N VAL A 96 -0.35 -3.92 -0.45
CA VAL A 96 -1.32 -4.98 -0.17
C VAL A 96 -2.50 -4.88 -1.13
N TYR A 97 -2.79 -5.96 -1.83
CA TYR A 97 -3.90 -6.08 -2.77
C TYR A 97 -4.99 -6.98 -2.19
N VAL A 98 -6.10 -6.38 -1.78
CA VAL A 98 -7.26 -7.09 -1.20
C VAL A 98 -8.09 -7.72 -2.31
N LYS A 99 -8.39 -9.00 -2.16
CA LYS A 99 -9.12 -9.83 -3.12
C LYS A 99 -10.59 -9.98 -2.71
N ASP A 100 -11.48 -10.06 -3.68
CA ASP A 100 -12.83 -10.59 -3.48
C ASP A 100 -12.85 -12.13 -3.50
N GLN A 101 -14.05 -12.71 -3.39
CA GLN A 101 -14.25 -14.17 -3.43
C GLN A 101 -13.87 -14.81 -4.77
N GLN A 102 -13.76 -14.03 -5.84
CA GLN A 102 -13.37 -14.46 -7.18
C GLN A 102 -11.87 -14.24 -7.44
N GLY A 103 -11.12 -13.78 -6.43
CA GLY A 103 -9.69 -13.49 -6.53
C GLY A 103 -9.37 -12.17 -7.24
N ARG A 104 -10.36 -11.33 -7.52
CA ARG A 104 -10.15 -10.03 -8.18
C ARG A 104 -9.77 -8.97 -7.16
N ILE A 105 -8.91 -8.03 -7.55
CA ILE A 105 -8.48 -6.96 -6.66
C ILE A 105 -9.58 -5.91 -6.56
N THR A 106 -9.97 -5.62 -5.31
CA THR A 106 -10.96 -4.61 -4.95
C THR A 106 -10.33 -3.39 -4.29
N ARG A 107 -9.11 -3.52 -3.77
CA ARG A 107 -8.36 -2.43 -3.14
C ARG A 107 -6.86 -2.70 -3.17
N GLY A 108 -6.07 -1.67 -3.50
CA GLY A 108 -4.62 -1.63 -3.27
C GLY A 108 -4.31 -0.72 -2.09
N ILE A 109 -3.37 -1.10 -1.22
CA ILE A 109 -3.00 -0.31 -0.04
C ILE A 109 -1.48 -0.20 -0.01
N LEU A 110 -0.97 1.03 -0.12
CA LEU A 110 0.42 1.38 0.11
C LEU A 110 0.55 2.00 1.48
N GLY A 111 1.43 1.46 2.33
CA GLY A 111 1.71 2.11 3.61
C GLY A 111 2.88 1.51 4.38
N PRO A 112 3.41 2.25 5.38
CA PRO A 112 4.55 1.85 6.18
C PRO A 112 4.21 0.64 7.07
N GLY A 113 5.23 -0.17 7.34
CA GLY A 113 5.09 -1.35 8.18
C GLY A 113 5.54 -2.64 7.52
N ASN A 114 5.24 -3.73 8.21
CA ASN A 114 5.53 -5.09 7.77
C ASN A 114 4.37 -6.09 8.05
N ASP A 115 3.23 -5.60 8.57
CA ASP A 115 2.03 -6.39 8.85
C ASP A 115 0.89 -6.06 7.84
N PRO A 116 0.59 -6.99 6.90
CA PRO A 116 -0.47 -6.79 5.92
C PRO A 116 -1.86 -6.68 6.54
N ASN A 117 -2.16 -7.40 7.63
CA ASN A 117 -3.49 -7.40 8.25
C ASN A 117 -3.75 -6.08 8.98
N ALA A 118 -2.75 -5.58 9.71
CA ALA A 118 -2.82 -4.25 10.33
C ALA A 118 -3.08 -3.17 9.28
N LEU A 119 -2.36 -3.23 8.15
CA LEU A 119 -2.52 -2.27 7.06
C LEU A 119 -3.88 -2.38 6.35
N ILE A 120 -4.40 -3.60 6.17
CA ILE A 120 -5.76 -3.82 5.63
C ILE A 120 -6.82 -3.18 6.51
N ASN A 121 -6.67 -3.26 7.84
CA ASN A 121 -7.61 -2.69 8.79
C ASN A 121 -7.55 -1.15 8.82
N GLN A 122 -6.37 -0.57 8.60
CA GLN A 122 -6.18 0.89 8.48
C GLN A 122 -6.72 1.45 7.16
N GLY A 123 -6.63 0.69 6.07
CA GLY A 123 -7.12 1.10 4.75
C GLY A 123 -8.61 0.81 4.51
N ARG A 124 -9.41 0.58 5.56
CA ARG A 124 -10.88 0.40 5.46
C ARG A 124 -11.63 1.72 5.44
#